data_AF-A0A378WS83-F1
#
_entry.id   AF-A0A378WS83-F1
#
_cell.length_a   1.000
_cell.length_b   1.000
_cell.length_c   1.000
_cell.angle_alpha   90.00
_cell.angle_beta   90.00
_cell.angle_gamma   90.00
#
_symmetry.space_group_name_H-M   'P 1'
#
loop_
_entity.id
_entity.type
_entity.pdbx_description
1 polymer ?
#
loop_
_entity_poly.entity_id
_entity_poly.type
_entity_poly.pdbx_seq_one_letter_code
_entity_poly.pdbx_strand_id
1 'polypeptide(L)'
;MGPFPLRAYAICIIIGIIVAIWWGERRWRERGGEPGKVLDVAMFAVPFGLVGGRLYHVATDWEKYFGAGGHAINALKIWEGGLGIWGAVLLGGVGAWIGCRVYRIPLPAFGDAIAPAILLAQAIGRLGNYFNQELYGRKTDLPWGLEIYLRFDSDGQLDMMNGVSTGVVEKVVQPTFLYELIWNLLGVLVLVAVDKRWRIGHGRLFALYVAIYTFGRFWVELLRDDEATHIFGIRVNSYTSAIVFLCALAYFALATKGREAAAQLAAGGERPWPWQWGALRKHGAAGQEAAAAASAPAVTAGESADGEKPGDAATPEDDPNSAAKADDSTAAGKPDAGAISPSGESGESTSGPSDVAETGNEPDPSADDKDAAGVPTAGNSEQRADGTSGKPGRKKADKS
;
A
#
# COMPACT_ATOMS: atom_id res chain seq x y z
N MET A 1 11.39 -13.83 19.27
CA MET A 1 10.84 -14.22 20.59
C MET A 1 10.59 -15.72 20.54
N GLY A 2 11.46 -16.53 21.15
CA GLY A 2 11.39 -17.98 21.00
C GLY A 2 11.47 -18.42 19.53
N PRO A 3 10.67 -19.41 19.07
CA PRO A 3 10.71 -19.93 17.69
C PRO A 3 10.18 -18.96 16.62
N PHE A 4 9.64 -17.80 17.03
CA PHE A 4 9.13 -16.79 16.10
C PHE A 4 10.15 -15.65 15.95
N PRO A 5 10.92 -15.62 14.84
CA PRO A 5 11.73 -14.46 14.52
C PRO A 5 10.82 -13.29 14.14
N LEU A 6 10.77 -12.27 15.00
CA LEU A 6 10.08 -11.02 14.67
C LEU A 6 11.01 -10.21 13.76
N ARG A 7 10.74 -10.23 12.46
CA ARG A 7 11.64 -9.65 11.46
C ARG A 7 11.36 -8.16 11.28
N ALA A 8 12.41 -7.34 11.29
CA ALA A 8 12.28 -5.90 11.15
C ALA A 8 11.54 -5.49 9.87
N TYR A 9 11.77 -6.20 8.76
CA TYR A 9 11.04 -5.94 7.50
C TYR A 9 9.53 -6.16 7.65
N ALA A 10 9.10 -7.18 8.42
CA ALA A 10 7.68 -7.46 8.63
C ALA A 10 7.02 -6.34 9.45
N ILE A 11 7.73 -5.81 10.45
CA ILE A 11 7.30 -4.64 11.20
C ILE A 11 7.17 -3.42 10.28
N CYS A 12 8.16 -3.14 9.43
CA CYS A 12 8.11 -2.04 8.47
C CYS A 12 6.91 -2.18 7.51
N ILE A 13 6.64 -3.38 7.00
CA ILE A 13 5.47 -3.64 6.13
C ILE A 13 4.16 -3.40 6.88
N ILE A 14 4.02 -3.91 8.11
CA ILE A 14 2.81 -3.72 8.93
C ILE A 14 2.58 -2.24 9.22
N ILE A 15 3.63 -1.51 9.63
CA ILE A 15 3.56 -0.06 9.84
C ILE A 15 3.16 0.64 8.53
N GLY A 16 3.74 0.26 7.40
CA GLY A 16 3.39 0.78 6.09
C GLY A 16 1.90 0.59 5.77
N ILE A 17 1.35 -0.61 6.01
CA ILE A 17 -0.08 -0.90 5.81
C ILE A 17 -0.95 -0.04 6.74
N ILE A 18 -0.60 0.05 8.01
CA ILE A 18 -1.35 0.87 8.99
C ILE A 18 -1.35 2.34 8.56
N VAL A 19 -0.20 2.88 8.14
CA VAL A 19 -0.07 4.26 7.65
C VAL A 19 -0.88 4.45 6.36
N ALA A 20 -0.83 3.50 5.43
CA ALA A 20 -1.59 3.54 4.19
C ALA A 20 -3.10 3.62 4.45
N ILE A 21 -3.60 2.77 5.36
CA ILE A 21 -5.02 2.74 5.73
C ILE A 21 -5.40 4.01 6.49
N TRP A 22 -4.67 4.37 7.54
CA TRP A 22 -5.00 5.53 8.38
C TRP A 22 -4.99 6.84 7.58
N TRP A 23 -3.92 7.07 6.80
CA TRP A 23 -3.81 8.30 6.03
C TRP A 23 -4.70 8.28 4.79
N GLY A 24 -4.84 7.13 4.12
CA GLY A 24 -5.79 6.95 3.03
C GLY A 24 -7.23 7.22 3.47
N GLU A 25 -7.63 6.73 4.65
CA GLU A 25 -8.93 6.96 5.26
C GLU A 25 -9.17 8.44 5.58
N ARG A 26 -8.17 9.12 6.14
CA ARG A 26 -8.24 10.57 6.35
C ARG A 26 -8.47 11.32 5.02
N ARG A 27 -7.69 10.99 3.99
CA ARG A 27 -7.80 11.64 2.68
C ARG A 27 -9.12 11.32 1.98
N TRP A 28 -9.61 10.10 2.10
CA TRP A 28 -10.92 9.66 1.59
C TRP A 28 -12.06 10.48 2.20
N ARG A 29 -12.04 10.66 3.52
CA ARG A 29 -13.01 11.51 4.23
C ARG A 29 -12.91 12.98 3.82
N GLU A 30 -11.69 13.51 3.64
CA GLU A 30 -11.48 14.87 3.11
C GLU A 30 -12.00 15.05 1.68
N ARG A 31 -12.21 13.96 0.92
CA ARG A 31 -12.87 14.00 -0.40
C ARG A 31 -14.40 13.96 -0.30
N GLY A 32 -14.98 13.67 0.87
CA GLY A 32 -16.42 13.46 1.06
C GLY A 32 -16.84 11.99 1.09
N GLY A 33 -15.88 11.06 1.16
CA GLY A 33 -16.16 9.64 1.26
C GLY A 33 -16.55 9.19 2.67
N GLU A 34 -17.34 8.13 2.76
CA GLU A 34 -17.79 7.57 4.04
C GLU A 34 -16.64 6.91 4.82
N PRO A 35 -16.67 6.99 6.17
CA PRO A 35 -15.65 6.39 7.01
C PRO A 35 -15.64 4.86 6.94
N GLY A 36 -14.45 4.27 7.00
CA GLY A 36 -14.23 2.81 7.08
C GLY A 36 -14.16 2.10 5.73
N LYS A 37 -14.48 2.80 4.63
CA LYS A 37 -14.45 2.23 3.27
C LYS A 37 -13.03 1.87 2.82
N VAL A 38 -12.00 2.59 3.27
CA VAL A 38 -10.60 2.25 2.94
C VAL A 38 -10.21 0.93 3.60
N LEU A 39 -10.60 0.74 4.87
CA LEU A 39 -10.39 -0.53 5.57
C LEU A 39 -11.15 -1.67 4.90
N ASP A 40 -12.41 -1.44 4.51
CA ASP A 40 -13.23 -2.44 3.83
C ASP A 40 -12.58 -2.93 2.53
N VAL A 41 -12.03 -2.03 1.72
CA VAL A 41 -11.30 -2.39 0.50
C VAL A 41 -9.97 -3.07 0.82
N ALA A 42 -9.25 -2.60 1.85
CA ALA A 42 -7.98 -3.21 2.29
C ALA A 42 -8.17 -4.67 2.74
N MET A 43 -9.32 -5.01 3.33
CA MET A 43 -9.67 -6.38 3.72
C MET A 43 -9.84 -7.33 2.52
N PHE A 44 -10.06 -6.82 1.30
CA PHE A 44 -9.97 -7.61 0.08
C PHE A 44 -8.57 -7.54 -0.54
N ALA A 45 -7.97 -6.35 -0.61
CA ALA A 45 -6.70 -6.14 -1.29
C ALA A 45 -5.53 -6.89 -0.64
N VAL A 46 -5.42 -6.88 0.70
CA VAL A 46 -4.28 -7.49 1.40
C VAL A 46 -4.28 -9.03 1.28
N PRO A 47 -5.38 -9.76 1.55
CA PRO A 47 -5.39 -11.21 1.37
C PRO A 47 -5.17 -11.64 -0.08
N PHE A 48 -5.81 -10.97 -1.04
CA PHE A 48 -5.59 -11.27 -2.46
C PHE A 48 -4.14 -11.00 -2.87
N GLY A 49 -3.53 -9.92 -2.38
CA GLY A 49 -2.11 -9.64 -2.62
C GLY A 49 -1.19 -10.71 -2.03
N LEU A 50 -1.48 -11.20 -0.82
CA LEU A 50 -0.70 -12.28 -0.22
C LEU A 50 -0.81 -13.58 -1.03
N VAL A 51 -2.03 -13.96 -1.43
CA VAL A 51 -2.29 -15.14 -2.27
C VAL A 51 -1.61 -15.00 -3.62
N GLY A 52 -1.71 -13.83 -4.25
CA GLY A 52 -1.10 -13.60 -5.56
C GLY A 52 0.41 -13.57 -5.54
N GLY A 53 1.00 -12.98 -4.50
CA GLY A 53 2.44 -13.04 -4.33
C GLY A 53 2.94 -14.47 -4.21
N ARG A 54 2.20 -15.31 -3.48
CA ARG A 54 2.55 -16.72 -3.37
C ARG A 54 2.38 -17.47 -4.69
N LEU A 55 1.25 -17.27 -5.36
CA LEU A 55 0.95 -17.93 -6.63
C LEU A 55 2.01 -17.60 -7.70
N TYR A 56 2.41 -16.33 -7.79
CA TYR A 56 3.45 -15.91 -8.74
C TYR A 56 4.80 -16.56 -8.42
N HIS A 57 5.21 -16.58 -7.15
CA HIS A 57 6.45 -17.23 -6.75
C HIS A 57 6.45 -18.73 -7.05
N VAL A 58 5.34 -19.43 -6.78
CA VAL A 58 5.20 -20.85 -7.10
C VAL A 58 5.21 -21.09 -8.61
N ALA A 59 4.64 -20.18 -9.40
CA ALA A 59 4.64 -20.27 -10.85
C ALA A 59 6.03 -20.03 -11.46
N THR A 60 6.81 -19.08 -10.94
CA THR A 60 8.17 -18.81 -11.45
C THR A 60 9.18 -19.85 -10.97
N ASP A 61 9.04 -20.32 -9.73
CA ASP A 61 9.97 -21.27 -9.11
C ASP A 61 9.37 -22.67 -9.04
N TRP A 62 8.55 -23.06 -10.02
CA TRP A 62 7.76 -24.29 -10.01
C TRP A 62 8.64 -25.55 -9.83
N GLU A 63 9.85 -25.56 -10.38
CA GLU A 63 10.82 -26.66 -10.24
C GLU A 63 11.22 -26.92 -8.79
N LYS A 64 11.27 -25.89 -7.93
CA LYS A 64 11.59 -26.04 -6.50
C LYS A 64 10.50 -26.80 -5.73
N TYR A 65 9.26 -26.76 -6.23
CA TYR A 65 8.09 -27.36 -5.55
C TYR A 65 7.67 -28.69 -6.18
N PHE A 66 7.79 -28.81 -7.50
CA PHE A 66 7.29 -29.95 -8.27
C PHE A 66 8.39 -30.74 -9.02
N GLY A 67 9.66 -30.33 -8.90
CA GLY A 67 10.80 -31.05 -9.47
C GLY A 67 11.26 -32.25 -8.63
N ALA A 68 12.33 -32.91 -9.05
CA ALA A 68 12.89 -34.07 -8.35
C ALA A 68 13.39 -33.69 -6.94
N GLY A 69 12.67 -34.12 -5.91
CA GLY A 69 12.94 -33.79 -4.50
C GLY A 69 12.13 -32.61 -3.93
N GLY A 70 11.26 -31.98 -4.74
CA GLY A 70 10.35 -30.93 -4.27
C GLY A 70 9.13 -31.49 -3.53
N HIS A 71 8.68 -30.79 -2.48
CA HIS A 71 7.44 -31.11 -1.79
C HIS A 71 6.35 -30.11 -2.15
N ALA A 72 5.31 -30.57 -2.86
CA ALA A 72 4.19 -29.72 -3.31
C ALA A 72 3.50 -28.95 -2.15
N ILE A 73 3.48 -29.52 -0.94
CA ILE A 73 2.93 -28.87 0.27
C ILE A 73 3.69 -27.59 0.62
N ASN A 74 4.99 -27.50 0.31
CA ASN A 74 5.78 -26.30 0.56
C ASN A 74 5.23 -25.10 -0.23
N ALA A 75 4.56 -25.31 -1.37
CA ALA A 75 3.92 -24.24 -2.13
C ALA A 75 2.86 -23.47 -1.33
N LEU A 76 2.28 -24.06 -0.28
CA LEU A 76 1.29 -23.40 0.60
C LEU A 76 1.92 -22.66 1.78
N LYS A 77 3.19 -22.91 2.07
CA LYS A 77 3.89 -22.37 3.25
C LYS A 77 4.33 -20.94 3.03
N ILE A 78 3.39 -20.00 3.14
CA ILE A 78 3.64 -18.56 3.03
C ILE A 78 4.59 -18.01 4.09
N TRP A 79 4.76 -18.71 5.23
CA TRP A 79 5.64 -18.31 6.33
C TRP A 79 7.12 -18.62 6.07
N GLU A 80 7.42 -19.51 5.11
CA GLU A 80 8.80 -19.80 4.67
C GLU A 80 9.36 -18.70 3.73
N GLY A 81 8.57 -17.67 3.42
CA GLY A 81 8.95 -16.60 2.50
C GLY A 81 8.53 -16.90 1.05
N GLY A 82 9.18 -16.27 0.07
CA GLY A 82 8.89 -16.49 -1.35
C GLY A 82 7.54 -15.90 -1.77
N LEU A 83 7.45 -14.56 -1.78
CA LEU A 83 6.32 -13.81 -2.30
C LEU A 83 6.78 -12.95 -3.47
N GLY A 84 6.20 -13.18 -4.64
CA GLY A 84 6.47 -12.40 -5.84
C GLY A 84 5.72 -11.07 -5.83
N ILE A 85 6.44 -9.95 -5.95
CA ILE A 85 5.84 -8.61 -5.92
C ILE A 85 4.82 -8.43 -7.06
N TRP A 86 5.12 -8.92 -8.28
CA TRP A 86 4.22 -8.82 -9.43
C TRP A 86 2.87 -9.51 -9.19
N GLY A 87 2.89 -10.70 -8.62
CA GLY A 87 1.67 -11.42 -8.23
C GLY A 87 0.89 -10.69 -7.15
N ALA A 88 1.59 -10.12 -6.17
CA ALA A 88 0.96 -9.38 -5.07
C ALA A 88 0.28 -8.10 -5.55
N VAL A 89 0.93 -7.35 -6.46
CA VAL A 89 0.36 -6.13 -7.05
C VAL A 89 -0.84 -6.46 -7.94
N LEU A 90 -0.75 -7.49 -8.79
CA LEU A 90 -1.82 -7.88 -9.70
C LEU A 90 -3.08 -8.29 -8.93
N LEU A 91 -2.98 -9.33 -8.09
CA LEU A 91 -4.15 -9.84 -7.36
C LEU A 91 -4.56 -8.89 -6.24
N GLY A 92 -3.64 -8.15 -5.61
CA GLY A 92 -4.00 -7.09 -4.67
C GLY A 92 -4.84 -6.00 -5.34
N GLY A 93 -4.51 -5.61 -6.58
CA GLY A 93 -5.32 -4.70 -7.39
C GLY A 93 -6.70 -5.28 -7.74
N VAL A 94 -6.77 -6.58 -8.08
CA VAL A 94 -8.05 -7.28 -8.27
C VAL A 94 -8.89 -7.28 -6.98
N GLY A 95 -8.27 -7.55 -5.83
CA GLY A 95 -8.92 -7.48 -4.53
C GLY A 95 -9.47 -6.08 -4.23
N ALA A 96 -8.68 -5.04 -4.51
CA ALA A 96 -9.13 -3.65 -4.39
C ALA A 96 -10.32 -3.35 -5.33
N TRP A 97 -10.27 -3.82 -6.58
CA TRP A 97 -11.37 -3.67 -7.54
C TRP A 97 -12.65 -4.37 -7.08
N ILE A 98 -12.55 -5.61 -6.59
CA ILE A 98 -13.68 -6.35 -6.00
C ILE A 98 -14.26 -5.57 -4.82
N GLY A 99 -13.42 -5.12 -3.89
CA GLY A 99 -13.84 -4.32 -2.74
C GLY A 99 -14.57 -3.05 -3.18
N CYS A 100 -13.99 -2.27 -4.09
CA CYS A 100 -14.64 -1.07 -4.63
C CYS A 100 -15.98 -1.39 -5.30
N ARG A 101 -16.09 -2.50 -6.03
CA ARG A 101 -17.34 -2.89 -6.69
C ARG A 101 -18.43 -3.30 -5.70
N VAL A 102 -18.05 -4.03 -4.64
CA VAL A 102 -18.96 -4.49 -3.59
C VAL A 102 -19.49 -3.34 -2.75
N TYR A 103 -18.63 -2.36 -2.44
CA TYR A 103 -18.98 -1.20 -1.61
C TYR A 103 -19.41 0.04 -2.41
N ARG A 104 -19.59 -0.08 -3.73
CA ARG A 104 -19.98 1.01 -4.65
C ARG A 104 -19.05 2.22 -4.59
N ILE A 105 -17.76 1.99 -4.40
CA ILE A 105 -16.75 3.04 -4.33
C ILE A 105 -16.23 3.27 -5.75
N PRO A 106 -16.24 4.52 -6.27
CA PRO A 106 -15.62 4.81 -7.55
C PRO A 106 -14.10 4.61 -7.46
N LEU A 107 -13.61 3.60 -8.17
CA LEU A 107 -12.20 3.19 -8.16
C LEU A 107 -11.22 4.34 -8.48
N PRO A 108 -11.48 5.25 -9.45
CA PRO A 108 -10.55 6.34 -9.74
C PRO A 108 -10.40 7.32 -8.56
N ALA A 109 -11.52 7.71 -7.94
CA ALA A 109 -11.51 8.58 -6.76
C ALA A 109 -10.84 7.92 -5.56
N PHE A 110 -11.07 6.62 -5.38
CA PHE A 110 -10.42 5.83 -4.34
C PHE A 110 -8.91 5.76 -4.54
N GLY A 111 -8.48 5.44 -5.77
CA GLY A 111 -7.08 5.46 -6.17
C GLY A 111 -6.41 6.80 -5.87
N ASP A 112 -7.04 7.91 -6.24
CA ASP A 112 -6.52 9.25 -5.94
C ASP A 112 -6.43 9.54 -4.45
N ALA A 113 -7.37 9.05 -3.63
CA ALA A 113 -7.31 9.24 -2.19
C ALA A 113 -6.12 8.51 -1.57
N ILE A 114 -5.89 7.25 -1.96
CA ILE A 114 -4.89 6.37 -1.36
C ILE A 114 -3.49 6.50 -1.98
N ALA A 115 -3.35 7.05 -3.19
CA ALA A 115 -2.07 7.07 -3.93
C ALA A 115 -0.89 7.61 -3.10
N PRO A 116 -1.00 8.78 -2.42
CA PRO A 116 0.09 9.28 -1.57
C PRO A 116 0.39 8.36 -0.38
N ALA A 117 -0.64 7.72 0.17
CA ALA A 117 -0.51 6.84 1.33
C ALA A 117 0.15 5.51 0.95
N ILE A 118 -0.13 4.97 -0.25
CA ILE A 118 0.57 3.80 -0.81
C ILE A 118 2.05 4.12 -1.03
N LEU A 119 2.37 5.27 -1.64
CA LEU A 119 3.75 5.62 -1.92
C LEU A 119 4.56 5.84 -0.62
N LEU A 120 3.92 6.40 0.42
CA LEU A 120 4.53 6.49 1.75
C LEU A 120 4.75 5.11 2.38
N ALA A 121 3.80 4.19 2.25
CA ALA A 121 3.97 2.81 2.71
C ALA A 121 5.11 2.09 1.98
N GLN A 122 5.29 2.33 0.68
CA GLN A 122 6.45 1.84 -0.07
C GLN A 122 7.76 2.41 0.47
N ALA A 123 7.79 3.70 0.82
CA ALA A 123 8.93 4.34 1.46
C ALA A 123 9.29 3.63 2.78
N ILE A 124 8.31 3.45 3.68
CA ILE A 124 8.50 2.74 4.96
C ILE A 124 8.99 1.31 4.72
N GLY A 125 8.45 0.61 3.72
CA GLY A 125 8.89 -0.73 3.34
C GLY A 125 10.38 -0.81 2.97
N ARG A 126 10.98 0.25 2.42
CA ARG A 126 12.42 0.30 2.08
C ARG A 126 13.33 0.28 3.29
N LEU A 127 12.86 0.72 4.45
CA LEU A 127 13.60 0.55 5.70
C LEU A 127 13.73 -0.93 6.06
N GLY A 128 12.77 -1.77 5.65
CA GLY A 128 12.87 -3.22 5.79
C GLY A 128 14.09 -3.78 5.06
N ASN A 129 14.36 -3.32 3.84
CA ASN A 129 15.51 -3.78 3.06
C ASN A 129 16.85 -3.39 3.71
N TYR A 130 16.90 -2.22 4.36
CA TYR A 130 18.08 -1.79 5.12
C TYR A 130 18.40 -2.75 6.27
N PHE A 131 17.42 -3.08 7.11
CA PHE A 131 17.62 -4.03 8.22
C PHE A 131 17.98 -5.43 7.71
N ASN A 132 17.40 -5.83 6.57
CA ASN A 132 17.61 -7.14 5.97
C ASN A 132 18.91 -7.25 5.16
N GLN A 133 19.66 -6.15 4.98
CA GLN A 133 20.83 -6.07 4.10
C GLN A 133 20.58 -6.72 2.73
N GLU A 134 19.49 -6.32 2.07
CA GLU A 134 19.10 -6.84 0.76
C GLU A 134 18.80 -5.72 -0.24
N LEU A 135 18.72 -6.06 -1.52
CA LEU A 135 18.25 -5.15 -2.59
C LEU A 135 19.10 -3.87 -2.73
N TYR A 136 20.38 -3.91 -2.35
CA TYR A 136 21.36 -2.83 -2.51
C TYR A 136 21.91 -2.72 -3.94
N GLY A 137 22.58 -1.61 -4.27
CA GLY A 137 23.13 -1.36 -5.62
C GLY A 137 24.56 -1.87 -5.82
N ARG A 138 25.21 -1.38 -6.89
CA ARG A 138 26.60 -1.76 -7.22
C ARG A 138 27.59 -1.40 -6.10
N LYS A 139 28.76 -2.04 -6.10
CA LYS A 139 29.88 -1.62 -5.24
C LYS A 139 30.23 -0.16 -5.49
N THR A 140 30.61 0.57 -4.44
CA THR A 140 30.90 2.00 -4.52
C THR A 140 31.98 2.40 -3.54
N ASP A 141 32.77 3.40 -3.94
CA ASP A 141 33.80 4.04 -3.11
C ASP A 141 33.35 5.44 -2.62
N LEU A 142 32.06 5.78 -2.83
CA LEU A 142 31.49 7.04 -2.39
C LEU A 142 31.38 7.11 -0.85
N PRO A 143 31.51 8.30 -0.23
CA PRO A 143 31.57 8.43 1.22
C PRO A 143 30.25 8.12 1.95
N TRP A 144 29.15 7.97 1.22
CA TRP A 144 27.84 7.53 1.74
C TRP A 144 27.49 6.09 1.33
N GLY A 145 28.49 5.31 0.92
CA GLY A 145 28.31 3.89 0.65
C GLY A 145 27.77 3.14 1.87
N LEU A 146 26.86 2.21 1.62
CA LEU A 146 26.31 1.33 2.66
C LEU A 146 27.24 0.15 2.88
N GLU A 147 27.68 -0.03 4.12
CA GLU A 147 28.44 -1.21 4.54
C GLU A 147 27.48 -2.40 4.72
N ILE A 148 27.78 -3.50 4.05
CA ILE A 148 27.13 -4.79 4.23
C ILE A 148 28.03 -5.65 5.09
N TYR A 149 27.47 -6.27 6.12
CA TYR A 149 28.23 -6.99 7.13
C TYR A 149 27.99 -8.48 7.03
N LEU A 150 29.04 -9.28 7.23
CA LEU A 150 28.91 -10.73 7.34
C LEU A 150 28.08 -11.10 8.57
N ARG A 151 27.14 -12.02 8.37
CA ARG A 151 26.25 -12.54 9.41
C ARG A 151 26.33 -14.05 9.47
N PHE A 152 26.38 -14.60 10.69
CA PHE A 152 26.52 -16.02 10.93
C PHE A 152 25.42 -16.52 11.88
N ASP A 153 24.94 -17.74 11.65
CA ASP A 153 23.98 -18.41 12.53
C ASP A 153 24.65 -18.97 13.79
N SER A 154 23.86 -19.63 14.65
CA SER A 154 24.35 -20.26 15.89
C SER A 154 25.36 -21.39 15.65
N ASP A 155 25.35 -21.99 14.47
CA ASP A 155 26.22 -23.09 14.08
C ASP A 155 27.51 -22.57 13.39
N GLY A 156 27.67 -21.24 13.30
CA GLY A 156 28.81 -20.59 12.67
C GLY A 156 28.76 -20.63 11.14
N GLN A 157 27.63 -20.99 10.55
CA GLN A 157 27.43 -20.95 9.11
C GLN A 157 27.00 -19.56 8.65
N LEU A 158 27.39 -19.19 7.43
CA LEU A 158 27.02 -17.90 6.85
C LEU A 158 25.50 -17.84 6.61
N ASP A 159 24.82 -16.96 7.33
CA ASP A 159 23.40 -16.65 7.14
C ASP A 159 23.22 -15.13 7.11
N MET A 160 23.22 -14.57 5.90
CA MET A 160 23.01 -13.14 5.66
C MET A 160 21.61 -12.64 6.07
N MET A 161 20.65 -13.57 6.17
CA MET A 161 19.25 -13.25 6.41
C MET A 161 18.91 -13.29 7.90
N ASN A 162 19.28 -14.36 8.61
CA ASN A 162 18.91 -14.56 10.02
C ASN A 162 20.11 -14.59 10.97
N GLY A 163 21.34 -14.53 10.46
CA GLY A 163 22.55 -14.56 11.28
C GLY A 163 22.80 -13.25 12.04
N VAL A 164 23.67 -13.32 13.04
CA VAL A 164 24.15 -12.18 13.82
C VAL A 164 25.40 -11.60 13.17
N SER A 165 25.49 -10.27 13.10
CA SER A 165 26.65 -9.60 12.50
C SER A 165 27.89 -9.77 13.36
N THR A 166 29.01 -10.08 12.72
CA THR A 166 30.33 -10.16 13.36
C THR A 166 31.09 -8.82 13.36
N GLY A 167 30.48 -7.76 12.81
CA GLY A 167 31.13 -6.46 12.59
C GLY A 167 32.11 -6.43 11.41
N VAL A 168 32.33 -7.56 10.74
CA VAL A 168 33.18 -7.64 9.54
C VAL A 168 32.41 -7.16 8.33
N VAL A 169 32.93 -6.14 7.64
CA VAL A 169 32.37 -5.61 6.39
C VAL A 169 32.67 -6.58 5.25
N GLU A 170 31.63 -7.08 4.58
CA GLU A 170 31.73 -7.88 3.35
C GLU A 170 32.04 -6.98 2.15
N LYS A 171 31.29 -5.88 2.01
CA LYS A 171 31.39 -4.95 0.87
C LYS A 171 30.69 -3.63 1.17
N VAL A 172 31.11 -2.59 0.44
CA VAL A 172 30.47 -1.26 0.42
C VAL A 172 29.71 -1.09 -0.89
N VAL A 173 28.43 -0.73 -0.80
CA VAL A 173 27.49 -0.70 -1.94
C VAL A 173 26.68 0.58 -1.98
N GLN A 174 26.14 0.91 -3.15
CA GLN A 174 25.21 2.01 -3.32
C GLN A 174 23.94 1.77 -2.47
N PRO A 175 23.53 2.71 -1.60
CA PRO A 175 22.32 2.58 -0.77
C PRO A 175 21.04 2.83 -1.60
N THR A 176 20.71 1.92 -2.51
CA THR A 176 19.49 2.00 -3.34
C THR A 176 18.21 2.10 -2.51
N PHE A 177 18.16 1.44 -1.34
CA PHE A 177 17.02 1.58 -0.42
C PHE A 177 16.79 3.05 -0.02
N LEU A 178 17.88 3.81 0.22
CA LEU A 178 17.84 5.21 0.63
C LEU A 178 17.43 6.09 -0.56
N TYR A 179 17.96 5.81 -1.74
CA TYR A 179 17.57 6.52 -2.96
C TYR A 179 16.07 6.32 -3.25
N GLU A 180 15.56 5.09 -3.15
CA GLU A 180 14.14 4.78 -3.31
C GLU A 180 13.29 5.41 -2.19
N LEU A 181 13.76 5.40 -0.94
CA LEU A 181 13.10 6.05 0.19
C LEU A 181 12.93 7.55 -0.06
N ILE A 182 14.02 8.26 -0.37
CA ILE A 182 14.02 9.70 -0.64
C ILE A 182 13.14 10.02 -1.84
N TRP A 183 13.25 9.25 -2.92
CA TRP A 183 12.42 9.43 -4.12
C TRP A 183 10.93 9.26 -3.82
N ASN A 184 10.56 8.22 -3.07
CA ASN A 184 9.17 7.99 -2.69
C ASN A 184 8.65 9.11 -1.78
N LEU A 185 9.44 9.60 -0.82
CA LEU A 185 9.07 10.74 0.03
C LEU A 185 8.88 12.03 -0.80
N LEU A 186 9.79 12.31 -1.74
CA LEU A 186 9.63 13.44 -2.65
C LEU A 186 8.37 13.28 -3.50
N GLY A 187 8.11 12.08 -4.01
CA GLY A 187 6.89 11.76 -4.74
C GLY A 187 5.62 11.99 -3.91
N VAL A 188 5.62 11.62 -2.64
CA VAL A 188 4.52 11.89 -1.71
C VAL A 188 4.29 13.40 -1.57
N LEU A 189 5.35 14.19 -1.38
CA LEU A 189 5.27 15.65 -1.29
C LEU A 189 4.68 16.24 -2.58
N VAL A 190 5.15 15.79 -3.75
CA VAL A 190 4.64 16.22 -5.05
C VAL A 190 3.15 15.89 -5.18
N LEU A 191 2.73 14.66 -4.90
CA LEU A 191 1.33 14.25 -5.01
C LEU A 191 0.42 15.08 -4.08
N VAL A 192 0.84 15.30 -2.83
CA VAL A 192 0.07 16.11 -1.89
C VAL A 192 0.00 17.57 -2.32
N ALA A 193 1.11 18.15 -2.78
CA ALA A 193 1.14 19.53 -3.28
C ALA A 193 0.24 19.70 -4.51
N VAL A 194 0.32 18.76 -5.45
CA VAL A 194 -0.50 18.73 -6.68
C VAL A 194 -1.99 18.62 -6.34
N ASP A 195 -2.36 17.70 -5.46
CA ASP A 195 -3.75 17.51 -5.06
C ASP A 195 -4.30 18.73 -4.32
N LYS A 196 -3.49 19.34 -3.44
CA LYS A 196 -3.89 20.55 -2.71
C LYS A 196 -4.06 21.75 -3.64
N ARG A 197 -3.17 21.91 -4.64
CA ARG A 197 -3.15 23.09 -5.52
C ARG A 197 -4.23 23.05 -6.60
N TRP A 198 -4.44 21.88 -7.22
CA TRP A 198 -5.30 21.74 -8.39
C TRP A 198 -6.54 20.86 -8.16
N ARG A 199 -6.69 20.28 -6.97
CA ARG A 199 -7.81 19.40 -6.59
C ARG A 199 -8.10 18.36 -7.67
N ILE A 200 -7.08 17.60 -8.03
CA ILE A 200 -7.14 16.62 -9.12
C ILE A 200 -7.98 15.39 -8.67
N GLY A 201 -8.85 14.91 -9.57
CA GLY A 201 -9.64 13.69 -9.39
C GLY A 201 -9.62 12.79 -10.63
N HIS A 202 -10.59 11.86 -10.71
CA HIS A 202 -10.80 10.94 -11.83
C HIS A 202 -9.61 10.01 -12.11
N GLY A 203 -8.87 9.60 -11.07
CA GLY A 203 -7.74 8.66 -11.19
C GLY A 203 -6.45 9.29 -11.68
N ARG A 204 -6.45 10.61 -11.93
CA ARG A 204 -5.28 11.33 -12.43
C ARG A 204 -4.18 11.41 -11.38
N LEU A 205 -4.52 11.58 -10.10
CA LEU A 205 -3.50 11.62 -9.06
C LEU A 205 -2.86 10.23 -8.88
N PHE A 206 -3.63 9.16 -9.03
CA PHE A 206 -3.14 7.80 -9.05
C PHE A 206 -2.23 7.55 -10.26
N ALA A 207 -2.59 8.04 -11.45
CA ALA A 207 -1.73 7.95 -12.63
C ALA A 207 -0.41 8.73 -12.42
N LEU A 208 -0.46 9.91 -11.81
CA LEU A 208 0.75 10.66 -11.45
C LEU A 208 1.62 9.88 -10.45
N TYR A 209 1.02 9.19 -9.47
CA TYR A 209 1.73 8.28 -8.57
C TYR A 209 2.46 7.18 -9.36
N VAL A 210 1.77 6.51 -10.29
CA VAL A 210 2.36 5.46 -11.14
C VAL A 210 3.52 6.01 -11.96
N ALA A 211 3.39 7.21 -12.54
CA ALA A 211 4.46 7.86 -13.28
C ALA A 211 5.68 8.19 -12.40
N ILE A 212 5.46 8.78 -11.22
CA ILE A 212 6.54 9.08 -10.28
C ILE A 212 7.27 7.80 -9.84
N TYR A 213 6.52 6.76 -9.48
CA TYR A 213 7.10 5.49 -9.03
C TYR A 213 7.91 4.81 -10.14
N THR A 214 7.36 4.70 -11.35
CA THR A 214 8.05 4.06 -12.48
C THR A 214 9.27 4.82 -12.96
N PHE A 215 9.25 6.15 -12.89
CA PHE A 215 10.43 6.97 -13.16
C PHE A 215 11.56 6.70 -12.14
N GLY A 216 11.23 6.72 -10.84
CA GLY A 216 12.19 6.38 -9.79
C GLY A 216 12.73 4.96 -9.95
N ARG A 217 11.85 4.01 -10.29
CA ARG A 217 12.22 2.62 -10.55
C ARG A 217 13.19 2.51 -11.72
N PHE A 218 12.94 3.21 -12.82
CA PHE A 218 13.84 3.23 -13.97
C PHE A 218 15.24 3.70 -13.58
N TRP A 219 15.35 4.81 -12.84
CA TRP A 219 16.63 5.34 -12.38
C TRP A 219 17.39 4.38 -11.46
N VAL A 220 16.70 3.80 -10.47
CA VAL A 220 17.33 2.87 -9.50
C VAL A 220 17.74 1.57 -10.17
N GLU A 221 16.98 1.12 -11.17
CA GLU A 221 17.34 -0.07 -11.95
C GLU A 221 18.67 0.11 -12.69
N LEU A 222 18.99 1.33 -13.17
CA LEU A 222 20.29 1.63 -13.80
C LEU A 222 21.47 1.54 -12.83
N LEU A 223 21.23 1.77 -11.53
CA LEU A 223 22.21 1.72 -10.45
C LEU A 223 22.44 0.30 -9.89
N ARG A 224 21.65 -0.69 -10.33
CA ARG A 224 21.75 -2.07 -9.85
C ARG A 224 22.61 -2.92 -10.80
N ASP A 225 23.39 -3.83 -10.22
CA ASP A 225 24.23 -4.79 -10.97
C ASP A 225 23.74 -6.23 -10.92
N ASP A 226 22.57 -6.48 -10.32
CA ASP A 226 22.09 -7.85 -10.14
C ASP A 226 21.83 -8.56 -11.48
N GLU A 227 22.01 -9.88 -11.49
CA GLU A 227 21.56 -10.75 -12.58
C GLU A 227 20.08 -10.50 -12.84
N ALA A 228 19.79 -9.98 -14.03
CA ALA A 228 18.43 -9.76 -14.48
C ALA A 228 18.33 -10.16 -15.94
N THR A 229 17.13 -10.49 -16.38
CA THR A 229 16.88 -10.78 -17.79
C THR A 229 17.12 -9.51 -18.60
N HIS A 230 18.05 -9.60 -19.55
CA HIS A 230 18.36 -8.52 -20.48
C HIS A 230 17.69 -8.80 -21.83
N ILE A 231 17.09 -7.77 -22.42
CA ILE A 231 16.63 -7.77 -23.80
C ILE A 231 17.34 -6.61 -24.50
N PHE A 232 18.11 -6.91 -25.54
CA PHE A 232 18.98 -5.94 -26.23
C PHE A 232 19.96 -5.19 -25.29
N GLY A 233 20.52 -5.88 -24.30
CA GLY A 233 21.48 -5.27 -23.36
C GLY A 233 20.87 -4.33 -22.32
N ILE A 234 19.54 -4.17 -22.30
CA ILE A 234 18.80 -3.39 -21.30
C ILE A 234 17.94 -4.35 -20.48
N ARG A 235 17.82 -4.09 -19.19
CA ARG A 235 17.03 -4.92 -18.28
C ARG A 235 15.53 -4.84 -18.60
N VAL A 236 14.83 -5.98 -18.57
CA VAL A 236 13.38 -6.06 -18.83
C VAL A 236 12.57 -5.07 -17.98
N ASN A 237 12.93 -4.94 -16.70
CA ASN A 237 12.26 -4.01 -15.78
C ASN A 237 12.31 -2.55 -16.23
N SER A 238 13.38 -2.15 -16.95
CA SER A 238 13.51 -0.80 -17.50
C SER A 238 12.50 -0.55 -18.62
N TYR A 239 12.28 -1.54 -19.51
CA TYR A 239 11.24 -1.45 -20.54
C TYR A 239 9.85 -1.40 -19.93
N THR A 240 9.53 -2.29 -18.99
CA THR A 240 8.24 -2.29 -18.31
C THR A 240 7.99 -0.96 -17.61
N SER A 241 8.99 -0.42 -16.91
CA SER A 241 8.89 0.89 -16.25
C SER A 241 8.64 2.01 -17.25
N ALA A 242 9.35 2.03 -18.38
CA ALA A 242 9.17 3.05 -19.43
C ALA A 242 7.78 2.99 -20.07
N ILE A 243 7.27 1.79 -20.40
CA ILE A 243 5.94 1.61 -20.99
C ILE A 243 4.86 2.05 -20.01
N VAL A 244 4.94 1.59 -18.76
CA VAL A 244 3.95 1.95 -17.72
C VAL A 244 4.01 3.46 -17.43
N PHE A 245 5.19 4.07 -17.43
CA PHE A 245 5.37 5.52 -17.31
C PHE A 245 4.64 6.29 -18.42
N LEU A 246 4.85 5.90 -19.68
CA LEU A 246 4.19 6.55 -20.82
C LEU A 246 2.66 6.39 -20.79
N CYS A 247 2.18 5.18 -20.45
CA CYS A 247 0.75 4.93 -20.27
C CYS A 247 0.15 5.79 -19.15
N ALA A 248 0.86 5.94 -18.04
CA ALA A 248 0.43 6.76 -16.91
C ALA A 248 0.37 8.26 -17.29
N LEU A 249 1.35 8.77 -18.04
CA LEU A 249 1.33 10.14 -18.56
C LEU A 249 0.20 10.37 -19.57
N ALA A 250 0.00 9.43 -20.49
CA ALA A 250 -1.10 9.48 -21.45
C ALA A 250 -2.44 9.52 -20.73
N TYR A 251 -2.66 8.64 -19.74
CA TYR A 251 -3.86 8.67 -18.92
C TYR A 251 -4.01 9.99 -18.18
N PHE A 252 -2.95 10.50 -17.53
CA PHE A 252 -2.97 11.78 -16.83
C PHE A 252 -3.38 12.96 -17.74
N ALA A 253 -2.88 12.96 -18.98
CA ALA A 253 -3.18 13.99 -19.96
C ALA A 253 -4.62 13.90 -20.51
N LEU A 254 -5.08 12.68 -20.80
CA LEU A 254 -6.36 12.41 -21.47
C LEU A 254 -7.54 12.33 -20.50
N ALA A 255 -7.32 11.97 -19.23
CA ALA A 255 -8.38 11.81 -18.25
C ALA A 255 -9.08 13.14 -17.93
N THR A 256 -10.37 13.03 -17.62
CA THR A 256 -11.25 14.17 -17.34
C THR A 256 -10.66 15.06 -16.26
N LYS A 257 -10.64 16.37 -16.53
CA LYS A 257 -10.17 17.37 -15.56
C LYS A 257 -11.22 17.59 -14.47
N GLY A 258 -10.75 17.99 -13.29
CA GLY A 258 -11.61 18.29 -12.14
C GLY A 258 -11.67 17.13 -11.14
N ARG A 259 -12.49 17.33 -10.10
CA ARG A 259 -12.68 16.40 -8.98
C ARG A 259 -14.12 15.91 -8.95
N GLU A 260 -14.32 14.65 -8.56
CA GLU A 260 -15.65 14.09 -8.33
C GLU A 260 -16.37 14.88 -7.23
N ALA A 261 -17.70 15.01 -7.37
CA ALA A 261 -18.52 15.65 -6.36
C ALA A 261 -18.63 14.76 -5.12
N ALA A 262 -18.61 15.36 -3.92
CA ALA A 262 -18.72 14.60 -2.66
C ALA A 262 -19.97 13.71 -2.61
N ALA A 263 -21.09 14.16 -3.19
CA ALA A 263 -22.33 13.38 -3.31
C ALA A 263 -22.16 12.08 -4.11
N GLN A 264 -21.23 12.03 -5.07
CA GLN A 264 -20.94 10.81 -5.85
C GLN A 264 -20.10 9.79 -5.05
N LEU A 265 -19.44 10.22 -3.97
CA LEU A 265 -18.60 9.38 -3.11
C LEU A 265 -19.35 8.85 -1.88
N ALA A 266 -20.42 9.54 -1.49
CA ALA A 266 -21.31 9.15 -0.40
C ALA A 266 -22.34 8.11 -0.89
N ALA A 267 -21.89 6.89 -1.19
CA ALA A 267 -22.79 5.76 -1.42
C ALA A 267 -23.36 5.29 -0.08
N GLY A 268 -24.39 5.99 0.41
CA GLY A 268 -25.10 5.67 1.64
C GLY A 268 -25.68 4.26 1.64
N GLY A 269 -25.68 3.63 2.82
CA GLY A 269 -26.29 2.32 3.02
C GLY A 269 -25.74 1.59 4.24
N GLU A 270 -26.41 0.51 4.64
CA GLU A 270 -25.94 -0.39 5.68
C GLU A 270 -24.61 -1.02 5.27
N ARG A 271 -23.59 -0.92 6.13
CA ARG A 271 -22.22 -1.39 5.88
C ARG A 271 -22.06 -2.83 6.40
N PRO A 272 -22.21 -3.87 5.57
CA PRO A 272 -21.91 -5.23 5.98
C PRO A 272 -20.40 -5.40 6.16
N TRP A 273 -20.00 -6.15 7.18
CA TRP A 273 -18.59 -6.51 7.34
C TRP A 273 -18.15 -7.55 6.30
N PRO A 274 -16.87 -7.60 5.91
CA PRO A 274 -16.39 -8.52 4.86
C PRO A 274 -16.64 -10.00 5.16
N TRP A 275 -16.72 -10.41 6.42
CA TRP A 275 -17.03 -11.79 6.83
C TRP A 275 -18.52 -12.12 6.79
N GLN A 276 -19.42 -11.15 6.56
CA GLN A 276 -20.85 -11.35 6.42
C GLN A 276 -21.24 -11.66 4.97
N TRP A 277 -20.75 -12.78 4.43
CA TRP A 277 -20.88 -13.17 3.02
C TRP A 277 -22.30 -13.07 2.44
N GLY A 278 -23.33 -13.37 3.24
CA GLY A 278 -24.73 -13.25 2.82
C GLY A 278 -25.18 -11.79 2.66
N ALA A 279 -24.89 -10.95 3.65
CA ALA A 279 -25.20 -9.51 3.61
C ALA A 279 -24.38 -8.78 2.54
N LEU A 280 -23.10 -9.16 2.39
CA LEU A 280 -22.19 -8.59 1.40
C LEU A 280 -22.66 -8.87 -0.04
N ARG A 281 -23.12 -10.09 -0.34
CA ARG A 281 -23.68 -10.45 -1.65
C ARG A 281 -24.95 -9.66 -1.95
N LYS A 282 -25.87 -9.56 -0.99
CA LYS A 282 -27.10 -8.76 -1.12
C LYS A 282 -26.78 -7.28 -1.35
N HIS A 283 -25.85 -6.74 -0.58
CA HIS A 283 -25.40 -5.36 -0.69
C HIS A 283 -24.79 -5.06 -2.07
N GLY A 284 -23.94 -5.95 -2.59
CA GLY A 284 -23.38 -5.83 -3.94
C GLY A 284 -24.45 -5.93 -5.04
N ALA A 285 -25.38 -6.87 -4.94
CA ALA A 285 -26.45 -7.10 -5.92
C ALA A 285 -27.41 -5.90 -6.03
N ALA A 286 -27.90 -5.40 -4.88
CA ALA A 286 -28.74 -4.19 -4.84
C ALA A 286 -28.05 -2.98 -5.50
N GLY A 287 -26.72 -2.98 -5.56
CA GLY A 287 -25.93 -1.91 -6.17
C GLY A 287 -25.79 -2.02 -7.66
N GLN A 288 -25.79 -3.25 -8.17
CA GLN A 288 -25.85 -3.48 -9.61
C GLN A 288 -27.23 -3.12 -10.16
N GLU A 289 -28.31 -3.44 -9.44
CA GLU A 289 -29.68 -3.04 -9.80
C GLU A 289 -29.85 -1.52 -9.80
N ALA A 290 -29.40 -0.82 -8.75
CA ALA A 290 -29.46 0.64 -8.69
C ALA A 290 -28.63 1.32 -9.79
N ALA A 291 -27.43 0.80 -10.07
CA ALA A 291 -26.58 1.32 -11.16
C ALA A 291 -27.22 1.06 -12.53
N ALA A 292 -27.81 -0.12 -12.75
CA ALA A 292 -28.51 -0.46 -13.98
C ALA A 292 -29.72 0.45 -14.22
N ALA A 293 -30.51 0.72 -13.17
CA ALA A 293 -31.65 1.63 -13.21
C ALA A 293 -31.23 3.09 -13.52
N ALA A 294 -30.09 3.55 -12.98
CA ALA A 294 -29.57 4.90 -13.25
C ALA A 294 -28.96 5.04 -14.66
N SER A 295 -28.51 3.94 -15.26
CA SER A 295 -27.96 3.91 -16.64
C SER A 295 -29.02 3.60 -17.71
N ALA A 296 -30.27 3.31 -17.33
CA ALA A 296 -31.35 3.12 -18.29
C ALA A 296 -31.68 4.47 -18.96
N PRO A 297 -31.77 4.53 -20.31
CA PRO A 297 -32.15 5.76 -20.98
C PRO A 297 -33.55 6.15 -20.50
N ALA A 298 -33.70 7.40 -20.05
CA ALA A 298 -35.00 7.98 -19.76
C ALA A 298 -35.81 7.95 -21.06
N VAL A 299 -36.74 7.01 -21.17
CA VAL A 299 -37.72 7.02 -22.25
C VAL A 299 -38.56 8.26 -22.01
N THR A 300 -38.28 9.33 -22.75
CA THR A 300 -39.17 10.47 -22.87
C THR A 300 -40.48 9.95 -23.43
N ALA A 301 -41.49 9.80 -22.57
CA ALA A 301 -42.87 9.68 -23.00
C ALA A 301 -43.21 10.96 -23.76
N GLY A 302 -43.14 10.90 -25.08
CA GLY A 302 -43.69 11.94 -25.93
C GLY A 302 -45.20 11.91 -25.79
N GLU A 303 -45.75 12.92 -25.13
CA GLU A 303 -47.14 13.32 -25.32
C GLU A 303 -47.40 13.52 -26.82
N SER A 304 -48.34 12.75 -27.35
CA SER A 304 -49.06 13.11 -28.57
C SER A 304 -50.52 13.21 -28.18
N ALA A 305 -50.93 14.44 -27.85
CA ALA A 305 -52.30 14.86 -27.72
C ALA A 305 -52.49 16.13 -28.56
N ASP A 306 -52.70 15.92 -29.87
CA ASP A 306 -53.47 16.81 -30.73
C ASP A 306 -54.76 16.03 -31.03
N GLY A 307 -56.00 16.51 -30.90
CA GLY A 307 -56.48 17.88 -30.87
C GLY A 307 -57.67 17.93 -31.83
N GLU A 308 -58.89 17.66 -31.35
CA GLU A 308 -60.11 17.94 -32.13
C GLU A 308 -61.21 18.52 -31.23
N LYS A 309 -61.86 19.56 -31.75
CA LYS A 309 -62.61 20.62 -31.04
C LYS A 309 -64.13 20.47 -31.28
N PRO A 310 -65.01 21.36 -30.76
CA PRO A 310 -66.16 21.05 -29.91
C PRO A 310 -67.52 20.97 -30.63
N GLY A 311 -68.54 20.43 -29.95
CA GLY A 311 -69.94 20.40 -30.42
C GLY A 311 -70.95 20.36 -29.26
N ASP A 312 -72.06 21.04 -29.49
CA ASP A 312 -73.10 21.55 -28.58
C ASP A 312 -73.92 20.56 -27.72
N ALA A 313 -74.46 21.15 -26.63
CA ALA A 313 -75.78 21.02 -26.02
C ALA A 313 -76.37 19.64 -25.63
N ALA A 314 -76.67 19.47 -24.33
CA ALA A 314 -78.04 19.29 -23.81
C ALA A 314 -78.04 18.98 -22.30
N THR A 315 -78.74 19.78 -21.50
CA THR A 315 -79.39 19.40 -20.23
C THR A 315 -80.79 18.85 -20.53
N PRO A 316 -81.34 17.93 -19.69
CA PRO A 316 -82.20 18.34 -18.57
C PRO A 316 -81.99 17.49 -17.28
N GLU A 317 -82.03 18.13 -16.09
CA GLU A 317 -83.09 18.02 -15.04
C GLU A 317 -83.28 16.62 -14.42
N ASP A 318 -82.95 16.45 -13.12
CA ASP A 318 -83.96 16.33 -12.04
C ASP A 318 -83.31 16.10 -10.65
N ASP A 319 -84.04 16.56 -9.64
CA ASP A 319 -83.64 17.02 -8.30
C ASP A 319 -83.79 15.89 -7.20
N PRO A 320 -83.95 16.15 -5.89
CA PRO A 320 -82.95 15.98 -4.81
C PRO A 320 -83.33 14.95 -3.72
N ASN A 321 -82.43 14.65 -2.74
CA ASN A 321 -82.84 14.60 -1.32
C ASN A 321 -81.69 14.57 -0.28
N SER A 322 -81.98 15.24 0.84
CA SER A 322 -81.47 15.14 2.22
C SER A 322 -80.14 15.85 2.52
N ALA A 323 -80.13 17.05 3.11
CA ALA A 323 -80.51 17.40 4.50
C ALA A 323 -79.72 16.54 5.53
N ALA A 324 -79.06 17.08 6.58
CA ALA A 324 -79.24 18.34 7.27
C ALA A 324 -78.04 18.67 8.18
N LYS A 325 -77.89 19.98 8.44
CA LYS A 325 -77.49 20.68 9.70
C LYS A 325 -76.07 20.48 10.24
N ALA A 326 -75.25 21.55 10.28
CA ALA A 326 -75.30 22.72 11.20
C ALA A 326 -74.74 22.33 12.58
N ASP A 327 -73.93 23.11 13.28
CA ASP A 327 -73.41 24.48 13.17
C ASP A 327 -72.17 24.49 14.11
N ASP A 328 -71.10 25.22 13.76
CA ASP A 328 -70.73 26.53 14.36
C ASP A 328 -70.33 26.39 15.84
N SER A 329 -69.24 26.94 16.37
CA SER A 329 -68.53 28.15 16.02
C SER A 329 -67.27 28.22 16.91
N THR A 330 -66.25 28.94 16.41
CA THR A 330 -65.45 29.98 17.12
C THR A 330 -64.76 29.66 18.47
N ALA A 331 -63.63 30.24 18.87
CA ALA A 331 -62.74 31.28 18.36
C ALA A 331 -61.43 31.27 19.19
N ALA A 332 -60.39 31.84 18.58
CA ALA A 332 -59.39 32.75 19.15
C ALA A 332 -58.45 32.31 20.30
N GLY A 333 -57.18 32.65 20.13
CA GLY A 333 -56.38 33.26 21.22
C GLY A 333 -55.01 32.64 21.48
N LYS A 334 -53.97 33.22 20.87
CA LYS A 334 -52.52 33.24 21.24
C LYS A 334 -52.27 33.52 22.76
N PRO A 335 -51.01 33.59 23.26
CA PRO A 335 -49.78 32.80 23.02
C PRO A 335 -49.05 32.49 24.37
N ASP A 336 -47.79 32.04 24.27
CA ASP A 336 -46.64 32.44 25.14
C ASP A 336 -45.95 31.38 26.02
N ALA A 337 -44.66 31.65 26.19
CA ALA A 337 -43.57 30.86 26.73
C ALA A 337 -43.64 30.57 28.24
N GLY A 338 -42.82 29.60 28.70
CA GLY A 338 -42.56 29.41 30.12
C GLY A 338 -41.66 28.23 30.41
N ALA A 339 -40.43 28.53 30.84
CA ALA A 339 -39.39 27.61 31.26
C ALA A 339 -39.75 26.80 32.51
N ILE A 340 -39.16 25.60 32.66
CA ILE A 340 -38.88 24.97 33.96
C ILE A 340 -37.53 24.22 33.87
N SER A 341 -36.51 24.72 34.57
CA SER A 341 -35.57 23.86 35.30
C SER A 341 -36.09 23.72 36.73
N PRO A 342 -35.63 22.72 37.49
CA PRO A 342 -34.70 23.15 38.55
C PRO A 342 -33.59 22.15 38.90
N SER A 343 -32.59 22.71 39.60
CA SER A 343 -31.81 22.13 40.71
C SER A 343 -30.91 20.93 40.41
N GLY A 344 -29.65 20.89 40.84
CA GLY A 344 -28.88 21.70 41.78
C GLY A 344 -27.60 20.89 42.03
N GLU A 345 -26.43 21.49 41.82
CA GLU A 345 -25.50 21.90 42.89
C GLU A 345 -24.79 20.71 43.56
N SER A 346 -23.50 20.73 43.85
CA SER A 346 -22.40 21.70 43.75
C SER A 346 -21.20 20.94 44.34
N GLY A 347 -20.00 21.04 43.81
CA GLY A 347 -19.01 22.01 44.29
C GLY A 347 -17.81 21.22 44.84
N GLU A 348 -16.64 21.35 44.21
CA GLU A 348 -15.54 22.24 44.66
C GLU A 348 -14.53 21.45 45.52
N SER A 349 -13.22 21.69 45.55
CA SER A 349 -12.32 22.54 44.78
C SER A 349 -10.88 22.23 45.27
N THR A 350 -9.91 22.44 44.37
CA THR A 350 -8.57 23.02 44.62
C THR A 350 -7.41 22.29 45.33
N SER A 351 -6.24 22.44 44.66
CA SER A 351 -4.91 22.88 45.17
C SER A 351 -3.74 21.88 45.03
N GLY A 352 -2.70 22.29 44.26
CA GLY A 352 -1.29 21.89 44.47
C GLY A 352 -0.61 22.89 45.44
N PRO A 353 0.74 23.05 45.51
CA PRO A 353 1.84 22.45 44.73
C PRO A 353 3.10 22.05 45.58
N SER A 354 4.27 21.95 44.92
CA SER A 354 5.69 22.16 45.35
C SER A 354 6.64 21.01 45.81
N ASP A 355 7.68 20.81 44.99
CA ASP A 355 9.15 20.70 45.21
C ASP A 355 9.81 19.93 46.37
N VAL A 356 10.78 19.04 46.03
CA VAL A 356 12.12 18.92 46.66
C VAL A 356 13.15 18.37 45.64
N ALA A 357 14.38 18.89 45.71
CA ALA A 357 15.56 18.65 44.85
C ALA A 357 16.65 17.74 45.47
N GLU A 358 17.72 17.48 44.69
CA GLU A 358 19.08 16.95 45.00
C GLU A 358 19.20 15.47 45.41
N THR A 359 20.19 14.64 45.03
CA THR A 359 21.66 14.74 44.81
C THR A 359 22.09 13.66 43.76
N GLY A 360 23.11 13.76 42.90
CA GLY A 360 24.55 13.97 43.16
C GLY A 360 25.31 12.62 43.28
N ASN A 361 26.04 12.19 42.23
CA ASN A 361 27.41 11.61 42.27
C ASN A 361 27.83 10.87 40.98
N GLU A 362 28.81 11.44 40.27
CA GLU A 362 29.91 10.67 39.67
C GLU A 362 30.83 10.12 40.79
N PRO A 363 31.62 9.09 40.50
CA PRO A 363 33.06 9.34 40.52
C PRO A 363 33.84 8.60 39.40
N ASP A 364 34.79 9.32 38.81
CA ASP A 364 36.11 8.82 38.38
C ASP A 364 37.12 9.44 39.39
N PRO A 365 38.27 8.82 39.81
CA PRO A 365 39.41 8.62 38.91
C PRO A 365 40.38 7.45 39.23
N SER A 366 41.36 7.24 38.31
CA SER A 366 42.76 6.79 38.52
C SER A 366 43.01 5.28 38.80
N ALA A 367 44.12 4.64 38.43
CA ALA A 367 45.27 4.87 37.55
C ALA A 367 46.12 3.57 37.54
N ASP A 368 47.00 3.43 36.54
CA ASP A 368 48.28 2.70 36.51
C ASP A 368 48.37 1.16 36.68
N ASP A 369 48.79 0.48 35.60
CA ASP A 369 50.08 -0.24 35.48
C ASP A 369 50.20 -0.82 34.04
N LYS A 370 51.10 -0.34 33.17
CA LYS A 370 52.49 -0.80 32.97
C LYS A 370 52.66 -2.33 33.10
N ASP A 371 52.86 -3.03 31.97
CA ASP A 371 54.21 -3.44 31.54
C ASP A 371 54.21 -4.39 30.33
N ALA A 372 55.30 -4.26 29.57
CA ALA A 372 56.04 -5.28 28.82
C ALA A 372 55.31 -6.05 27.68
N ALA A 373 55.64 -5.75 26.42
CA ALA A 373 56.82 -6.25 25.67
C ALA A 373 56.61 -7.63 25.02
N GLY A 374 56.96 -7.74 23.74
CA GLY A 374 57.31 -9.02 23.12
C GLY A 374 56.75 -9.28 21.73
N VAL A 375 57.28 -8.57 20.72
CA VAL A 375 57.39 -9.12 19.36
C VAL A 375 58.51 -10.17 19.38
N PRO A 376 58.36 -11.29 18.64
CA PRO A 376 59.47 -11.66 17.77
C PRO A 376 59.01 -12.04 16.36
N THR A 377 59.62 -11.36 15.39
CA THR A 377 59.86 -11.83 14.03
C THR A 377 61.10 -12.71 14.00
N ALA A 378 61.00 -13.90 13.42
CA ALA A 378 62.04 -14.66 12.70
C ALA A 378 61.42 -16.01 12.28
N GLY A 379 61.70 -16.63 11.15
CA GLY A 379 62.70 -16.40 10.13
C GLY A 379 62.50 -17.47 9.04
N ASN A 380 62.93 -17.12 7.84
CA ASN A 380 62.89 -17.92 6.63
C ASN A 380 63.93 -19.06 6.68
N SER A 381 63.61 -20.24 6.13
CA SER A 381 64.63 -21.19 5.64
C SER A 381 64.06 -22.09 4.54
N GLU A 382 64.49 -21.80 3.31
CA GLU A 382 64.48 -22.69 2.15
C GLU A 382 65.54 -23.82 2.28
N GLN A 383 65.19 -25.01 1.80
CA GLN A 383 66.06 -25.96 1.05
C GLN A 383 65.13 -27.08 0.50
N ARG A 384 64.73 -27.10 -0.78
CA ARG A 384 65.41 -27.56 -2.03
C ARG A 384 66.05 -28.95 -1.98
N ALA A 385 65.50 -29.88 -2.77
CA ALA A 385 66.15 -30.65 -3.86
C ALA A 385 65.16 -31.73 -4.36
N ASP A 386 64.63 -31.64 -5.58
CA ASP A 386 65.14 -32.28 -6.82
C ASP A 386 65.10 -33.82 -6.78
N GLY A 387 64.54 -34.56 -7.75
CA GLY A 387 63.95 -34.17 -9.03
C GLY A 387 63.70 -35.40 -9.92
N THR A 388 63.04 -35.15 -11.06
CA THR A 388 63.13 -35.88 -12.36
C THR A 388 62.62 -37.33 -12.42
N SER A 389 61.97 -37.84 -13.47
CA SER A 389 61.74 -37.40 -14.86
C SER A 389 60.70 -38.34 -15.52
N GLY A 390 60.10 -37.95 -16.65
CA GLY A 390 59.36 -38.91 -17.51
C GLY A 390 58.31 -38.29 -18.44
N LYS A 391 58.79 -37.62 -19.48
CA LYS A 391 58.12 -36.93 -20.61
C LYS A 391 57.28 -37.86 -21.55
N PRO A 392 56.69 -37.39 -22.69
CA PRO A 392 55.24 -37.49 -22.98
C PRO A 392 54.89 -38.18 -24.33
N GLY A 393 53.60 -38.28 -24.68
CA GLY A 393 53.13 -38.81 -25.96
C GLY A 393 51.90 -38.09 -26.54
N ARG A 394 52.08 -37.49 -27.73
CA ARG A 394 51.08 -36.85 -28.62
C ARG A 394 50.01 -37.82 -29.15
N LYS A 395 48.81 -37.32 -29.50
CA LYS A 395 48.27 -37.35 -30.88
C LYS A 395 47.00 -36.50 -31.08
N LYS A 396 46.96 -35.81 -32.22
CA LYS A 396 45.84 -35.09 -32.86
C LYS A 396 44.86 -36.07 -33.53
N ALA A 397 43.60 -35.67 -33.69
CA ALA A 397 42.81 -35.61 -34.94
C ALA A 397 41.33 -35.37 -34.56
N ASP A 398 40.68 -34.25 -34.91
CA ASP A 398 40.12 -33.81 -36.20
C ASP A 398 38.63 -34.21 -36.38
N LYS A 399 37.89 -33.22 -36.90
CA LYS A 399 36.47 -33.10 -37.29
C LYS A 399 35.58 -34.36 -37.37
N SER A 400 34.35 -34.24 -36.85
CA SER A 400 33.09 -34.13 -37.61
C SER A 400 31.94 -33.77 -36.69
#